data_AF-A0A178IMR0-F1
#
_entry.id   AF-A0A178IMR0-F1
#
_cell.length_a   1.000
_cell.length_b   1.000
_cell.length_c   1.000
_cell.angle_alpha   90.00
_cell.angle_beta   90.00
_cell.angle_gamma   90.00
#
_symmetry.space_group_name_H-M   'P 1'
#
loop_
_entity.id
_entity.type
_entity.pdbx_description
1 polymer ?
#
loop_
_entity_poly.entity_id
_entity_poly.type
_entity_poly.pdbx_seq_one_letter_code
_entity_poly.pdbx_strand_id
1 'polypeptide(L)'
;MSDQKNTPATSAGLPDAPVWAANTASRLRYLQANFADDSRENRESFLEDELKKLLDPVPASKRQLYLDALAEKFPTWESLATASAEPVAAGPGEMSPEDIWSLFLKTLPRYSLEQREMIQRRLADAGFVHIASDSLDPESLAEITQKLKLSSSDRIDAARLGKLFAALAEVCIMTDQLAWNVWKGLAPKSTIRRDGSAGDLRTALRRSVTGDAEVSSVQIGQQLEKMRQLIAGLLASLGPAGKNFARRFQSRYSPEAIRDIVKMEGGSSIFGNADSRFWKKYTELAGEISEGSIQTDMMDAVAQYAEDLMKGGQR
;
A
#
# COMPACT_ATOMS: atom_id res chain seq x y z
N MET A 1 -0.49 63.07 0.19
CA MET A 1 -1.08 62.55 -1.05
C MET A 1 -0.19 61.38 -1.46
N SER A 2 -0.49 60.13 -1.13
CA SER A 2 -1.78 59.46 -1.31
C SER A 2 -2.01 58.43 -0.20
N ASP A 3 -3.16 58.55 0.47
CA ASP A 3 -3.70 57.57 1.41
C ASP A 3 -4.17 56.32 0.66
N GLN A 4 -3.56 55.18 0.97
CA GLN A 4 -4.04 53.88 0.53
C GLN A 4 -5.09 53.41 1.54
N LYS A 5 -6.37 53.58 1.17
CA LYS A 5 -7.53 53.09 1.92
C LYS A 5 -7.43 51.59 2.10
N ASN A 6 -7.22 51.17 3.34
CA ASN A 6 -7.36 49.79 3.78
C ASN A 6 -8.86 49.49 3.92
N THR A 7 -9.41 48.74 2.98
CA THR A 7 -10.81 48.28 3.01
C THR A 7 -10.89 47.08 3.96
N PRO A 8 -11.67 47.12 5.05
CA PRO A 8 -11.83 45.95 5.90
C PRO A 8 -12.65 44.89 5.16
N ALA A 9 -12.07 43.70 5.01
CA ALA A 9 -12.80 42.52 4.58
C ALA A 9 -13.93 42.26 5.58
N THR A 10 -15.17 42.38 5.11
CA THR A 10 -16.38 42.08 5.86
C THR A 10 -16.33 40.62 6.30
N SER A 11 -15.94 40.38 7.56
CA SER A 11 -16.14 39.09 8.21
C SER A 11 -17.64 38.91 8.44
N ALA A 12 -18.34 38.41 7.43
CA ALA A 12 -19.68 37.87 7.64
C ALA A 12 -19.53 36.77 8.70
N GLY A 13 -20.13 36.99 9.88
CA GLY A 13 -20.10 36.02 10.96
C GLY A 13 -20.58 34.67 10.43
N LEU A 14 -19.81 33.62 10.68
CA LEU A 14 -20.20 32.26 10.33
C LEU A 14 -21.57 31.97 10.95
N PRO A 15 -22.60 31.60 10.17
CA PRO A 15 -23.93 31.34 10.71
C PRO A 15 -23.88 30.18 11.71
N ASP A 16 -24.82 30.19 12.65
CA ASP A 16 -24.98 29.09 13.61
C ASP A 16 -25.14 27.75 12.89
N ALA A 17 -24.62 26.68 13.49
CA ALA A 17 -24.58 25.35 12.90
C ALA A 17 -25.90 24.84 12.29
N PRO A 18 -27.09 24.98 12.93
CA PRO A 18 -28.34 24.52 12.31
C PRO A 18 -28.72 25.33 11.06
N VAL A 19 -28.42 26.63 11.03
CA VAL A 19 -28.70 27.50 9.87
C VAL A 19 -27.72 27.20 8.73
N TRP A 20 -26.44 27.02 9.07
CA TRP A 20 -25.44 26.55 8.11
C TRP A 20 -25.84 25.20 7.51
N ALA A 21 -26.22 24.23 8.35
CA ALA A 21 -26.62 22.90 7.92
C ALA A 21 -27.85 22.91 7.00
N ALA A 22 -28.85 23.75 7.28
CA ALA A 22 -30.02 23.89 6.41
C ALA A 22 -29.66 24.45 5.02
N ASN A 23 -28.80 25.46 4.98
CA ASN A 23 -28.34 26.08 3.72
C ASN A 23 -27.46 25.11 2.92
N THR A 24 -26.51 24.45 3.58
CA THR A 24 -25.64 23.44 2.99
C THR A 24 -26.46 22.25 2.47
N ALA A 25 -27.41 21.73 3.25
CA ALA A 25 -28.27 20.63 2.81
C ALA A 25 -29.08 21.00 1.55
N SER A 26 -29.63 22.22 1.50
CA SER A 26 -30.38 22.69 0.34
C SER A 26 -29.50 22.77 -0.91
N ARG A 27 -28.25 23.25 -0.75
CA ARG A 27 -27.26 23.35 -1.83
C ARG A 27 -26.78 21.97 -2.31
N LEU A 28 -26.52 21.04 -1.40
CA LEU A 28 -26.12 19.68 -1.74
C LEU A 28 -27.25 18.93 -2.46
N ARG A 29 -28.50 19.06 -2.02
CA ARG A 29 -29.66 18.48 -2.73
C ARG A 29 -29.83 19.07 -4.13
N TYR A 30 -29.61 20.37 -4.28
CA TYR A 30 -29.64 21.03 -5.59
C TYR A 30 -28.54 20.51 -6.53
N LEU A 31 -27.31 20.36 -6.02
CA LEU A 31 -26.22 19.75 -6.80
C LEU A 31 -26.52 18.30 -7.17
N GLN A 32 -27.02 17.51 -6.22
CA GLN A 32 -27.41 16.13 -6.48
C GLN A 32 -28.50 16.01 -7.56
N ALA A 33 -29.45 16.95 -7.60
CA ALA A 33 -30.47 17.00 -8.64
C ALA A 33 -29.90 17.41 -10.01
N ASN A 34 -28.97 18.37 -10.05
CA ASN A 34 -28.35 18.84 -11.30
C ASN A 34 -27.40 17.82 -11.94
N PHE A 35 -26.79 16.95 -11.14
CA PHE A 35 -25.87 15.92 -11.61
C PHE A 35 -26.51 14.53 -11.63
N ALA A 36 -27.85 14.43 -11.65
CA ALA A 36 -28.56 13.15 -11.57
C ALA A 36 -28.20 12.18 -12.71
N ASP A 37 -27.86 12.71 -13.89
CA ASP A 37 -27.49 11.94 -15.09
C ASP A 37 -26.00 11.57 -15.15
N ASP A 38 -25.17 12.09 -14.24
CA ASP A 38 -23.74 11.78 -14.18
C ASP A 38 -23.46 10.43 -13.47
N SER A 39 -22.28 9.87 -13.75
CA SER A 39 -21.80 8.68 -13.05
C SER A 39 -21.76 8.91 -11.53
N ARG A 40 -21.80 7.82 -10.77
CA ARG A 40 -21.77 7.88 -9.31
C ARG A 40 -20.49 8.54 -8.80
N GLU A 41 -19.35 8.17 -9.38
CA GLU A 41 -18.02 8.66 -9.01
C GLU A 41 -17.91 10.17 -9.22
N ASN A 42 -18.43 10.68 -10.35
CA ASN A 42 -18.44 12.11 -10.64
C ASN A 42 -19.32 12.87 -9.65
N ARG A 43 -20.53 12.36 -9.37
CA ARG A 43 -21.43 12.95 -8.37
C ARG A 43 -20.80 13.03 -6.99
N GLU A 44 -20.14 11.95 -6.54
CA GLU A 44 -19.46 11.91 -5.25
C GLU A 44 -18.32 12.95 -5.19
N SER A 45 -17.49 13.03 -6.24
CA SER A 45 -16.42 14.04 -6.34
C SER A 45 -16.96 15.48 -6.25
N PHE A 46 -18.07 15.79 -6.95
CA PHE A 46 -18.65 17.13 -6.89
C PHE A 46 -19.21 17.49 -5.52
N LEU A 47 -19.85 16.53 -4.84
CA LEU A 47 -20.39 16.74 -3.50
C LEU A 47 -19.27 16.90 -2.47
N GLU A 48 -18.18 16.13 -2.57
CA GLU A 48 -17.02 16.28 -1.70
C GLU A 48 -16.35 17.64 -1.85
N ASP A 49 -16.12 18.08 -3.08
CA ASP A 49 -15.47 19.37 -3.35
C ASP A 49 -16.31 20.53 -2.85
N GLU A 50 -17.64 20.42 -2.99
CA GLU A 50 -18.53 21.42 -2.44
C GLU A 50 -18.54 21.43 -0.92
N LEU A 51 -18.57 20.25 -0.29
CA LEU A 51 -18.52 20.15 1.17
C LEU A 51 -17.20 20.71 1.72
N LYS A 52 -16.07 20.43 1.06
CA LYS A 52 -14.76 21.01 1.41
C LYS A 52 -14.79 22.54 1.35
N LYS A 53 -15.33 23.13 0.28
CA LYS A 53 -15.48 24.60 0.15
C LYS A 53 -16.35 25.20 1.25
N LEU A 54 -17.43 24.52 1.63
CA LEU A 54 -18.36 25.01 2.65
C LEU A 54 -17.82 24.84 4.09
N LEU A 55 -16.90 23.88 4.31
CA LEU A 55 -16.24 23.64 5.59
C LEU A 55 -14.96 24.46 5.79
N ASP A 56 -14.34 24.97 4.73
CA ASP A 56 -13.15 25.82 4.80
C ASP A 56 -13.27 26.99 5.79
N PRO A 57 -14.37 27.78 5.79
CA PRO A 57 -14.55 28.86 6.76
C PRO A 57 -14.91 28.38 8.18
N VAL A 58 -15.18 27.08 8.39
CA VAL A 58 -15.55 26.52 9.70
C VAL A 58 -14.29 26.17 10.50
N PRO A 59 -14.08 26.77 11.70
CA PRO A 59 -12.95 26.44 12.56
C PRO A 59 -12.89 24.95 12.88
N ALA A 60 -11.69 24.36 12.83
CA ALA A 60 -11.49 22.92 13.03
C ALA A 60 -12.12 22.37 14.31
N SER A 61 -12.08 23.14 15.41
CA SER A 61 -12.68 22.78 16.71
C SER A 61 -14.21 22.71 16.71
N LYS A 62 -14.88 23.33 15.73
CA LYS A 62 -16.34 23.35 15.59
C LYS A 62 -16.86 22.49 14.44
N ARG A 63 -15.98 21.94 13.58
CA ARG A 63 -16.40 21.17 12.38
C ARG A 63 -17.31 20.00 12.71
N GLN A 64 -17.02 19.26 13.79
CA GLN A 64 -17.85 18.13 14.20
C GLN A 64 -19.30 18.56 14.44
N LEU A 65 -19.51 19.64 15.20
CA LEU A 65 -20.84 20.16 15.51
C LEU A 65 -21.62 20.62 14.25
N TYR A 66 -20.92 21.15 13.25
CA TYR A 66 -21.54 21.53 11.96
C TYR A 66 -21.87 20.31 11.11
N LEU A 67 -21.01 19.29 11.11
CA LEU A 67 -21.23 18.04 10.40
C LEU A 67 -22.38 17.22 11.02
N ASP A 68 -22.48 17.19 12.35
CA ASP A 68 -23.56 16.52 13.06
C ASP A 68 -24.91 17.17 12.71
N ALA A 69 -24.99 18.51 12.75
CA ALA A 69 -26.20 19.24 12.36
C ALA A 69 -26.58 19.04 10.88
N LEU A 70 -25.58 18.82 9.99
CA LEU A 70 -25.82 18.50 8.59
C LEU A 70 -26.31 17.06 8.42
N ALA A 71 -25.76 16.10 9.16
CA ALA A 71 -26.16 14.70 9.12
C ALA A 71 -27.65 14.54 9.47
N GLU A 72 -28.18 15.32 10.43
CA GLU A 72 -29.62 15.36 10.75
C GLU A 72 -30.52 15.74 9.55
N LYS A 73 -29.97 16.40 8.52
CA LYS A 73 -30.73 16.78 7.31
C LYS A 73 -30.72 15.69 6.24
N PHE A 74 -29.95 14.63 6.41
CA PHE A 74 -29.83 13.50 5.48
C PHE A 74 -30.08 12.19 6.25
N PRO A 75 -31.35 11.84 6.52
CA PRO A 75 -31.67 10.64 7.29
C PRO A 75 -31.12 9.40 6.61
N THR A 76 -30.41 8.56 7.37
CA THR A 76 -30.06 7.20 6.96
C THR A 76 -31.34 6.36 6.90
N TRP A 77 -31.35 5.32 6.07
CA TRP A 77 -32.49 4.40 5.96
C TRP A 77 -32.87 3.77 7.32
N GLU A 78 -31.91 3.60 8.23
CA GLU A 78 -32.13 3.18 9.62
C GLU A 78 -32.90 4.23 10.46
N SER A 79 -32.75 5.52 10.16
CA SER A 79 -33.48 6.61 10.83
C SER A 79 -34.92 6.76 10.34
N LEU A 80 -35.26 6.24 9.14
CA LEU A 80 -36.64 6.17 8.66
C LEU A 80 -37.41 5.03 9.31
N ALA A 81 -36.73 3.99 9.79
CA ALA A 81 -37.36 2.88 10.52
C ALA A 81 -37.77 3.26 11.96
N THR A 82 -37.17 4.30 12.53
CA THR A 82 -37.50 4.83 13.87
C THR A 82 -38.47 6.01 13.86
N ALA A 83 -38.73 6.63 12.69
CA ALA A 83 -39.86 7.53 12.53
C ALA A 83 -41.13 6.68 12.62
N SER A 84 -41.77 6.71 13.78
CA SER A 84 -43.02 6.01 14.09
C SER A 84 -43.94 6.01 12.87
N ALA A 85 -44.03 4.86 12.20
CA ALA A 85 -45.13 4.60 11.30
C ALA A 85 -46.38 4.69 12.18
N GLU A 86 -47.12 5.79 12.09
CA GLU A 86 -48.50 5.79 12.53
C GLU A 86 -49.16 4.57 11.89
N PRO A 87 -49.88 3.73 12.65
CA PRO A 87 -50.49 2.55 12.11
C PRO A 87 -51.58 3.02 11.14
N VAL A 88 -51.26 3.02 9.85
CA VAL A 88 -52.27 3.07 8.80
C VAL A 88 -53.15 1.85 9.05
N ALA A 89 -54.40 2.10 9.42
CA ALA A 89 -55.36 1.05 9.69
C ALA A 89 -55.39 0.09 8.49
N ALA A 90 -54.97 -1.16 8.75
CA ALA A 90 -54.91 -2.21 7.74
C ALA A 90 -56.26 -2.34 7.04
N GLY A 91 -56.27 -2.08 5.74
CA GLY A 91 -57.40 -2.43 4.89
C GLY A 91 -57.56 -3.95 4.84
N PRO A 92 -58.79 -4.48 4.70
CA PRO A 92 -59.01 -5.92 4.65
C PRO A 92 -58.42 -6.49 3.35
N GLY A 93 -57.18 -7.00 3.43
CA GLY A 93 -56.46 -7.60 2.30
C GLY A 93 -54.94 -7.43 2.32
N GLU A 94 -54.36 -6.68 3.26
CA GLU A 94 -52.91 -6.47 3.32
C GLU A 94 -52.21 -7.71 3.89
N MET A 95 -51.60 -8.52 3.00
CA MET A 95 -50.61 -9.52 3.40
C MET A 95 -49.51 -8.82 4.20
N SER A 96 -49.13 -9.41 5.33
CA SER A 96 -48.02 -8.84 6.11
C SER A 96 -46.74 -8.85 5.25
N PRO A 97 -45.78 -7.95 5.50
CA PRO A 97 -44.48 -7.98 4.82
C PRO A 97 -43.78 -9.35 4.93
N GLU A 98 -43.99 -10.06 6.05
CA GLU A 98 -43.47 -11.41 6.29
C GLU A 98 -44.16 -12.47 5.41
N ASP A 99 -45.46 -12.33 5.17
CA ASP A 99 -46.22 -13.19 4.26
C ASP A 99 -45.78 -12.98 2.80
N ILE A 100 -45.54 -11.73 2.40
CA ILE A 100 -45.03 -11.38 1.06
C ILE A 100 -43.64 -11.98 0.87
N TRP A 101 -42.75 -11.84 1.86
CA TRP A 101 -41.41 -12.41 1.80
C TRP A 101 -41.44 -13.95 1.75
N SER A 102 -42.29 -14.56 2.57
CA SER A 102 -42.49 -16.01 2.58
C SER A 102 -43.05 -16.53 1.26
N LEU A 103 -43.95 -15.79 0.63
CA LEU A 103 -44.49 -16.12 -0.68
C LEU A 103 -43.42 -16.00 -1.76
N PHE A 104 -42.62 -14.93 -1.74
CA PHE A 104 -41.50 -14.72 -2.65
C PHE A 104 -40.44 -15.84 -2.55
N LEU A 105 -40.06 -16.25 -1.34
CA LEU A 105 -39.13 -17.36 -1.13
C LEU A 105 -39.69 -18.70 -1.62
N LYS A 106 -41.01 -18.92 -1.50
CA LYS A 106 -41.68 -20.12 -2.02
C LYS A 106 -41.79 -20.15 -3.54
N THR A 107 -41.89 -18.99 -4.20
CA THR A 107 -42.00 -18.90 -5.66
C THR A 107 -40.63 -18.88 -6.35
N LEU A 108 -39.58 -18.43 -5.67
CA LEU A 108 -38.20 -18.36 -6.17
C LEU A 108 -37.71 -19.63 -6.90
N PRO A 109 -37.91 -20.86 -6.36
CA PRO A 109 -37.49 -22.11 -7.01
C PRO A 109 -38.18 -22.40 -8.35
N ARG A 110 -39.30 -21.74 -8.65
CA ARG A 110 -40.08 -21.95 -9.89
C ARG A 110 -39.61 -21.07 -11.05
N TYR A 111 -38.81 -20.04 -10.78
CA TYR A 111 -38.24 -19.19 -11.82
C TYR A 111 -37.06 -19.87 -12.51
N SER A 112 -36.89 -19.57 -13.81
CA SER A 112 -35.71 -19.95 -14.58
C SER A 112 -34.46 -19.19 -14.11
N LEU A 113 -33.28 -19.63 -14.56
CA LEU A 113 -32.01 -18.99 -14.21
C LEU A 113 -31.98 -17.51 -14.65
N GLU A 114 -32.36 -17.22 -15.90
CA GLU A 114 -32.46 -15.84 -16.42
C GLU A 114 -33.44 -14.96 -15.61
N GLN A 115 -34.58 -15.52 -15.19
CA GLN A 115 -35.56 -14.80 -14.39
C GLN A 115 -35.02 -14.48 -12.99
N ARG A 116 -34.27 -15.40 -12.37
CA ARG A 116 -33.63 -15.16 -11.07
C ARG A 116 -32.53 -14.11 -11.17
N GLU A 117 -31.73 -14.12 -12.23
CA GLU A 117 -30.72 -13.08 -12.47
C GLU A 117 -31.37 -11.69 -12.65
N MET A 118 -32.49 -11.61 -13.37
CA MET A 118 -33.22 -10.36 -13.52
C MET A 118 -33.83 -9.87 -12.19
N ILE A 119 -34.34 -10.77 -11.36
CA ILE A 119 -34.82 -10.46 -10.00
C ILE A 119 -33.66 -9.96 -9.13
N GLN A 120 -32.51 -10.63 -9.19
CA GLN A 120 -31.31 -10.23 -8.46
C GLN A 120 -30.85 -8.82 -8.86
N ARG A 121 -30.80 -8.49 -10.16
CA ARG A 121 -30.49 -7.14 -10.63
C ARG A 121 -31.47 -6.10 -10.09
N ARG A 122 -32.77 -6.36 -10.15
CA ARG A 122 -33.78 -5.43 -9.64
C ARG A 122 -33.69 -5.21 -8.13
N LEU A 123 -33.40 -6.26 -7.37
CA LEU A 123 -33.18 -6.14 -5.93
C LEU A 123 -31.91 -5.34 -5.62
N ALA A 124 -30.91 -5.39 -6.50
CA ALA A 124 -29.69 -4.62 -6.38
C ALA A 124 -29.87 -3.15 -6.75
N ASP A 125 -30.57 -2.86 -7.84
CA ASP A 125 -30.94 -1.50 -8.26
C ASP A 125 -31.76 -0.81 -7.15
N ALA A 126 -32.57 -1.58 -6.43
CA ALA A 126 -33.35 -1.12 -5.28
C ALA A 126 -32.56 -1.09 -3.96
N GLY A 127 -31.28 -1.45 -3.96
CA GLY A 127 -30.40 -1.39 -2.79
C GLY A 127 -30.61 -2.49 -1.73
N PHE A 128 -31.53 -3.43 -1.95
CA PHE A 128 -31.83 -4.53 -1.02
C PHE A 128 -30.79 -5.64 -1.06
N VAL A 129 -30.13 -5.80 -2.20
CA VAL A 129 -29.03 -6.73 -2.37
C VAL A 129 -27.83 -5.92 -2.79
N HIS A 130 -26.83 -5.82 -1.93
CA HIS A 130 -25.48 -5.58 -2.46
C HIS A 130 -25.16 -6.83 -3.30
N ILE A 131 -25.34 -6.73 -4.61
CA ILE A 131 -24.54 -7.54 -5.52
C ILE A 131 -23.15 -6.98 -5.26
N ALA A 132 -22.49 -7.49 -4.22
CA ALA A 132 -21.06 -7.55 -4.27
C ALA A 132 -20.78 -8.12 -5.65
N SER A 133 -19.96 -7.41 -6.42
CA SER A 133 -19.42 -7.91 -7.67
C SER A 133 -18.51 -9.11 -7.36
N ASP A 134 -19.08 -10.14 -6.73
CA ASP A 134 -18.46 -11.29 -6.07
C ASP A 134 -17.94 -12.30 -7.08
N SER A 135 -18.28 -12.13 -8.36
CA SER A 135 -17.49 -12.76 -9.40
C SER A 135 -16.22 -11.95 -9.58
N LEU A 136 -15.12 -12.49 -9.04
CA LEU A 136 -13.77 -12.16 -9.49
C LEU A 136 -13.79 -12.00 -11.01
N ASP A 137 -13.17 -10.94 -11.51
CA ASP A 137 -13.18 -10.69 -12.94
C ASP A 137 -12.57 -11.91 -13.68
N PRO A 138 -13.09 -12.27 -14.87
CA PRO A 138 -12.67 -13.47 -15.57
C PRO A 138 -11.17 -13.51 -15.89
N GLU A 139 -10.54 -12.34 -16.04
CA GLU A 139 -9.12 -12.21 -16.34
C GLU A 139 -8.26 -12.54 -15.12
N SER A 140 -8.58 -11.99 -13.94
CA SER A 140 -7.96 -12.36 -12.66
C SER A 140 -8.16 -13.83 -12.33
N LEU A 141 -9.35 -14.39 -12.61
CA LEU A 141 -9.58 -15.83 -12.44
C LEU A 141 -8.69 -16.67 -13.36
N ALA A 142 -8.50 -16.26 -14.61
CA ALA A 142 -7.60 -16.93 -15.55
C ALA A 142 -6.15 -16.85 -15.08
N GLU A 143 -5.71 -15.69 -14.58
CA GLU A 143 -4.35 -15.54 -14.04
C GLU A 143 -4.14 -16.41 -12.79
N ILE A 144 -5.06 -16.39 -11.83
CA ILE A 144 -5.00 -17.23 -10.63
C ILE A 144 -4.93 -18.71 -11.01
N THR A 145 -5.80 -19.15 -11.93
CA THR A 145 -5.84 -20.53 -12.44
C THR A 145 -4.50 -20.91 -13.08
N GLN A 146 -3.93 -20.03 -13.91
CA GLN A 146 -2.64 -20.26 -14.55
C GLN A 146 -1.48 -20.34 -13.54
N LYS A 147 -1.40 -19.39 -12.60
CA LYS A 147 -0.31 -19.32 -11.61
C LYS A 147 -0.35 -20.48 -10.61
N LEU A 148 -1.55 -20.87 -10.18
CA LEU A 148 -1.75 -21.98 -9.26
C LEU A 148 -1.84 -23.34 -9.97
N LYS A 149 -1.80 -23.36 -11.31
CA LYS A 149 -1.92 -24.56 -12.15
C LYS A 149 -3.19 -25.37 -11.83
N LEU A 150 -4.30 -24.67 -11.65
CA LEU A 150 -5.61 -25.29 -11.41
C LEU A 150 -6.17 -25.84 -12.73
N SER A 151 -6.88 -26.96 -12.66
CA SER A 151 -7.62 -27.52 -13.78
C SER A 151 -8.95 -26.79 -13.99
N SER A 152 -9.54 -26.90 -15.18
CA SER A 152 -10.86 -26.33 -15.48
C SER A 152 -12.00 -26.94 -14.64
N SER A 153 -11.76 -28.09 -14.00
CA SER A 153 -12.69 -28.72 -13.06
C SER A 153 -12.58 -28.20 -11.62
N ASP A 154 -11.50 -27.49 -11.28
CA ASP A 154 -11.26 -27.02 -9.92
C ASP A 154 -12.10 -25.77 -9.63
N ARG A 155 -12.90 -25.82 -8.56
CA ARG A 155 -13.71 -24.67 -8.12
C ARG A 155 -12.90 -23.80 -7.17
N ILE A 156 -12.85 -22.49 -7.45
CA ILE A 156 -12.24 -21.50 -6.58
C ILE A 156 -13.28 -21.01 -5.56
N ASP A 157 -13.02 -21.27 -4.28
CA ASP A 157 -13.81 -20.76 -3.16
C ASP A 157 -13.25 -19.39 -2.73
N ALA A 158 -14.03 -18.33 -2.89
CA ALA A 158 -13.61 -16.95 -2.60
C ALA A 158 -13.23 -16.74 -1.12
N ALA A 159 -13.95 -17.37 -0.19
CA ALA A 159 -13.66 -17.24 1.24
C ALA A 159 -12.32 -17.92 1.61
N ARG A 160 -12.03 -19.07 0.99
CA ARG A 160 -10.72 -19.74 1.14
C ARG A 160 -9.60 -18.97 0.46
N LEU A 161 -9.86 -18.40 -0.72
CA LEU A 161 -8.91 -17.56 -1.43
C LEU A 161 -8.54 -16.32 -0.61
N GLY A 162 -9.52 -15.65 0.00
CA GLY A 162 -9.28 -14.51 0.88
C GLY A 162 -8.41 -14.86 2.10
N LYS A 163 -8.63 -16.02 2.73
CA LYS A 163 -7.79 -16.53 3.83
C LYS A 163 -6.36 -16.84 3.36
N LEU A 164 -6.22 -17.47 2.19
CA LEU A 164 -4.91 -17.76 1.60
C LEU A 164 -4.16 -16.45 1.28
N PHE A 165 -4.85 -15.49 0.67
CA PHE A 165 -4.29 -14.18 0.37
C PHE A 165 -3.80 -13.48 1.65
N ALA A 166 -4.60 -13.46 2.71
CA ALA A 166 -4.20 -12.85 3.98
C ALA A 166 -2.91 -13.47 4.54
N ALA A 167 -2.80 -14.81 4.53
CA ALA A 167 -1.60 -15.50 4.99
C ALA A 167 -0.37 -15.21 4.11
N LEU A 168 -0.54 -15.22 2.79
CA LEU A 168 0.56 -14.89 1.85
C LEU A 168 0.98 -13.42 1.99
N ALA A 169 0.04 -12.50 2.14
CA ALA A 169 0.31 -11.08 2.34
C ALA A 169 1.10 -10.85 3.62
N GLU A 170 0.77 -11.52 4.72
CA GLU A 170 1.52 -11.45 5.97
C GLU A 170 2.98 -11.90 5.78
N VAL A 171 3.21 -13.05 5.14
CA VAL A 171 4.56 -13.55 4.84
C VAL A 171 5.33 -12.55 3.98
N CYS A 172 4.72 -12.03 2.91
CA CYS A 172 5.36 -11.04 2.05
C CYS A 172 5.72 -9.75 2.81
N ILE A 173 4.81 -9.21 3.62
CA ILE A 173 5.04 -7.99 4.41
C ILE A 173 6.18 -8.19 5.42
N MET A 174 6.18 -9.31 6.15
CA MET A 174 7.23 -9.60 7.13
C MET A 174 8.59 -9.80 6.46
N THR A 175 8.61 -10.52 5.34
CA THR A 175 9.84 -10.80 4.60
C THR A 175 10.41 -9.54 3.97
N ASP A 176 9.57 -8.68 3.38
CA ASP A 176 9.99 -7.38 2.83
C ASP A 176 10.64 -6.52 3.92
N GLN A 177 9.96 -6.36 5.06
CA GLN A 177 10.48 -5.56 6.16
C GLN A 177 11.80 -6.11 6.70
N LEU A 178 11.91 -7.43 6.86
CA LEU A 178 13.14 -8.08 7.31
C LEU A 178 14.28 -7.88 6.31
N ALA A 179 14.04 -8.12 5.02
CA ALA A 179 15.03 -7.97 3.97
C ALA A 179 15.59 -6.54 3.93
N TRP A 180 14.73 -5.52 3.99
CA TRP A 180 15.17 -4.13 4.01
C TRP A 180 15.87 -3.72 5.31
N ASN A 181 15.47 -4.28 6.46
CA ASN A 181 16.17 -4.05 7.72
C ASN A 181 17.60 -4.61 7.68
N VAL A 182 17.75 -5.85 7.21
CA VAL A 182 19.06 -6.49 6.99
C VAL A 182 19.89 -5.70 5.99
N TRP A 183 19.29 -5.26 4.88
CA TRP A 183 19.95 -4.42 3.89
C TRP A 183 20.47 -3.10 4.46
N LYS A 184 19.65 -2.40 5.25
CA LYS A 184 20.04 -1.13 5.87
C LYS A 184 21.23 -1.30 6.82
N GLY A 185 21.30 -2.44 7.53
CA GLY A 185 22.43 -2.78 8.40
C GLY A 185 23.69 -3.16 7.62
N LEU A 186 23.54 -3.94 6.54
CA LEU A 186 24.66 -4.39 5.71
C LEU A 186 25.24 -3.29 4.81
N ALA A 187 24.39 -2.46 4.23
CA ALA A 187 24.76 -1.49 3.19
C ALA A 187 24.20 -0.09 3.49
N PRO A 188 24.55 0.53 4.65
CA PRO A 188 24.00 1.83 5.04
C PRO A 188 24.30 2.93 4.02
N LYS A 189 25.40 2.83 3.27
CA LYS A 189 25.82 3.77 2.23
C LYS A 189 25.28 3.47 0.83
N SER A 190 24.52 2.38 0.66
CA SER A 190 23.98 1.98 -0.65
C SER A 190 23.09 3.06 -1.25
N THR A 191 23.10 3.20 -2.58
CA THR A 191 22.08 4.01 -3.28
C THR A 191 20.77 3.25 -3.46
N ILE A 192 20.78 1.93 -3.28
CA ILE A 192 19.59 1.09 -3.34
C ILE A 192 18.79 1.29 -2.06
N ARG A 193 17.61 1.88 -2.21
CA ARG A 193 16.67 2.18 -1.14
C ARG A 193 15.30 1.56 -1.44
N ARG A 194 14.55 1.31 -0.37
CA ARG A 194 13.13 0.99 -0.47
C ARG A 194 12.42 2.19 -1.08
N ASP A 195 11.64 1.95 -2.11
CA ASP A 195 10.85 3.00 -2.76
C ASP A 195 9.75 3.47 -1.80
N GLY A 196 9.82 4.73 -1.36
CA GLY A 196 8.88 5.31 -0.41
C GLY A 196 7.67 5.98 -1.07
N SER A 197 7.66 6.12 -2.40
CA SER A 197 6.63 6.89 -3.11
C SER A 197 5.22 6.32 -2.96
N ALA A 198 5.09 4.99 -3.00
CA ALA A 198 3.83 4.26 -2.80
C ALA A 198 3.61 3.82 -1.33
N GLY A 199 4.48 4.25 -0.41
CA GLY A 199 4.49 3.76 0.97
C GLY A 199 5.13 2.37 1.12
N ASP A 200 4.96 1.77 2.30
CA ASP A 200 5.41 0.40 2.55
C ASP A 200 4.51 -0.62 1.82
N LEU A 201 4.99 -1.87 1.66
CA LEU A 201 4.25 -2.92 0.95
C LEU A 201 2.85 -3.15 1.55
N ARG A 202 2.71 -2.99 2.87
CA ARG A 202 1.41 -3.08 3.55
C ARG A 202 0.45 -1.99 3.08
N THR A 203 0.90 -0.75 3.00
CA THR A 203 0.10 0.38 2.53
C THR A 203 -0.28 0.21 1.06
N ALA A 204 0.66 -0.23 0.23
CA ALA A 204 0.41 -0.50 -1.19
C ALA A 204 -0.63 -1.61 -1.39
N LEU A 205 -0.49 -2.75 -0.69
CA LEU A 205 -1.46 -3.85 -0.74
C LEU A 205 -2.85 -3.41 -0.25
N ARG A 206 -2.91 -2.64 0.85
CA ARG A 206 -4.18 -2.11 1.36
C ARG A 206 -4.88 -1.25 0.30
N ARG A 207 -4.18 -0.29 -0.29
CA ARG A 207 -4.73 0.64 -1.30
C ARG A 207 -5.26 -0.11 -2.52
N SER A 208 -4.49 -1.09 -3.00
CA SER A 208 -4.92 -1.92 -4.14
C SER A 208 -6.16 -2.74 -3.84
N VAL A 209 -6.26 -3.37 -2.65
CA VAL A 209 -7.46 -4.14 -2.26
C VAL A 209 -8.69 -3.24 -2.08
N THR A 210 -8.49 -1.97 -1.69
CA THR A 210 -9.59 -0.99 -1.57
C THR A 210 -9.96 -0.31 -2.88
N GLY A 211 -9.35 -0.70 -4.02
CA GLY A 211 -9.67 -0.14 -5.34
C GLY A 211 -9.14 1.27 -5.58
N ASP A 212 -8.07 1.67 -4.89
CA ASP A 212 -7.42 2.97 -5.10
C ASP A 212 -6.79 3.01 -6.51
N ALA A 213 -7.28 3.90 -7.37
CA ALA A 213 -6.84 4.04 -8.76
C ALA A 213 -5.37 4.50 -8.88
N GLU A 214 -4.78 5.10 -7.84
CA GLU A 214 -3.37 5.48 -7.84
C GLU A 214 -2.42 4.28 -7.75
N VAL A 215 -2.89 3.15 -7.21
CA VAL A 215 -2.07 1.95 -6.99
C VAL A 215 -2.38 0.88 -8.04
N SER A 216 -1.54 0.83 -9.07
CA SER A 216 -1.66 -0.20 -10.11
C SER A 216 -1.09 -1.54 -9.63
N SER A 217 -1.64 -2.66 -10.14
CA SER A 217 -1.09 -4.00 -9.95
C SER A 217 0.38 -4.10 -10.41
N VAL A 218 0.76 -3.31 -11.40
CA VAL A 218 2.13 -3.18 -11.91
C VAL A 218 3.09 -2.66 -10.83
N GLN A 219 2.69 -1.64 -10.06
CA GLN A 219 3.53 -1.10 -8.98
C GLN A 219 3.76 -2.13 -7.87
N ILE A 220 2.73 -2.87 -7.48
CA ILE A 220 2.86 -3.96 -6.49
C ILE A 220 3.79 -5.04 -7.04
N GLY A 221 3.62 -5.43 -8.30
CA GLY A 221 4.51 -6.38 -8.98
C GLY A 221 5.98 -5.92 -8.96
N GLN A 222 6.24 -4.65 -9.24
CA GLN A 222 7.59 -4.07 -9.18
C GLN A 222 8.17 -4.05 -7.76
N GLN A 223 7.37 -3.73 -6.74
CA GLN A 223 7.82 -3.79 -5.35
C GLN A 223 8.17 -5.21 -4.92
N LEU A 224 7.31 -6.19 -5.24
CA LEU A 224 7.55 -7.61 -4.95
C LEU A 224 8.79 -8.13 -5.70
N GLU A 225 9.00 -7.69 -6.93
CA GLU A 225 10.18 -8.07 -7.71
C GLU A 225 11.47 -7.48 -7.13
N LYS A 226 11.47 -6.21 -6.70
CA LYS A 226 12.60 -5.59 -5.98
C LYS A 226 12.89 -6.34 -4.68
N MET A 227 11.86 -6.70 -3.90
CA MET A 227 12.00 -7.52 -2.70
C MET A 227 12.64 -8.88 -3.04
N ARG A 228 12.16 -9.56 -4.07
CA ARG A 228 12.69 -10.85 -4.52
C ARG A 228 14.16 -10.75 -4.92
N GLN A 229 14.53 -9.70 -5.67
CA GLN A 229 15.92 -9.46 -6.09
C GLN A 229 16.83 -9.18 -4.90
N LEU A 230 16.37 -8.40 -3.91
CA LEU A 230 17.12 -8.15 -2.69
C LEU A 230 17.38 -9.45 -1.92
N ILE A 231 16.34 -10.26 -1.69
CA ILE A 231 16.47 -11.56 -0.99
C ILE A 231 17.43 -12.48 -1.76
N ALA A 232 17.27 -12.56 -3.08
CA ALA A 232 18.15 -13.36 -3.93
C ALA A 232 19.61 -12.88 -3.87
N GLY A 233 19.83 -11.56 -3.89
CA GLY A 233 21.17 -10.96 -3.78
C GLY A 233 21.83 -11.26 -2.44
N LEU A 234 21.09 -11.10 -1.34
CA LEU A 234 21.57 -11.44 -0.01
C LEU A 234 21.95 -12.92 0.09
N LEU A 235 21.09 -13.83 -0.35
CA LEU A 235 21.38 -15.28 -0.31
C LEU A 235 22.53 -15.67 -1.25
N ALA A 236 22.55 -15.15 -2.47
CA ALA A 236 23.58 -15.47 -3.46
C ALA A 236 24.96 -14.91 -3.07
N SER A 237 25.01 -13.82 -2.30
CA SER A 237 26.25 -13.21 -1.85
C SER A 237 27.02 -14.05 -0.83
N LEU A 238 26.34 -14.94 -0.08
CA LEU A 238 26.97 -15.71 1.01
C LEU A 238 28.12 -16.59 0.53
N GLY A 239 28.01 -17.19 -0.66
CA GLY A 239 29.06 -18.03 -1.23
C GLY A 239 30.30 -17.23 -1.68
N PRO A 240 30.13 -16.23 -2.56
CA PRO A 240 31.23 -15.39 -3.04
C PRO A 240 31.85 -14.49 -1.97
N ALA A 241 31.11 -14.08 -0.93
CA ALA A 241 31.61 -13.19 0.11
C ALA A 241 32.88 -13.73 0.78
N GLY A 242 32.89 -15.02 1.15
CA GLY A 242 34.08 -15.66 1.74
C GLY A 242 35.28 -15.67 0.80
N LYS A 243 35.06 -15.96 -0.50
CA LYS A 243 36.13 -15.93 -1.51
C LYS A 243 36.66 -14.53 -1.74
N ASN A 244 35.78 -13.53 -1.80
CA ASN A 244 36.15 -12.13 -1.97
C ASN A 244 36.91 -11.59 -0.75
N PHE A 245 36.44 -11.90 0.45
CA PHE A 245 37.15 -11.61 1.69
C PHE A 245 38.54 -12.25 1.68
N ALA A 246 38.65 -13.56 1.43
CA ALA A 246 39.93 -14.27 1.42
C ALA A 246 40.89 -13.67 0.38
N ARG A 247 40.40 -13.33 -0.82
CA ARG A 247 41.21 -12.68 -1.86
C ARG A 247 41.70 -11.30 -1.42
N ARG A 248 40.83 -10.46 -0.85
CA ARG A 248 41.21 -9.13 -0.33
C ARG A 248 42.22 -9.25 0.81
N PHE A 249 41.96 -10.16 1.74
CA PHE A 249 42.85 -10.47 2.85
C PHE A 249 44.23 -10.91 2.34
N GLN A 250 44.31 -11.88 1.43
CA GLN A 250 45.57 -12.32 0.83
C GLN A 250 46.27 -11.19 0.06
N SER A 251 45.53 -10.36 -0.67
CA SER A 251 46.12 -9.26 -1.44
C SER A 251 46.74 -8.14 -0.58
N ARG A 252 46.38 -8.07 0.70
CA ARG A 252 46.89 -7.07 1.65
C ARG A 252 47.90 -7.63 2.64
N TYR A 253 47.65 -8.85 3.12
CA TYR A 253 48.36 -9.44 4.25
C TYR A 253 49.28 -10.61 3.86
N SER A 254 49.35 -11.01 2.58
CA SER A 254 50.33 -12.02 2.14
C SER A 254 51.77 -11.48 2.24
N PRO A 255 52.76 -12.34 2.52
CA PRO A 255 54.16 -11.93 2.53
C PRO A 255 54.60 -11.25 1.23
N GLU A 256 54.09 -11.70 0.09
CA GLU A 256 54.38 -11.13 -1.23
C GLU A 256 53.82 -9.71 -1.35
N ALA A 257 52.54 -9.51 -1.00
CA ALA A 257 51.92 -8.18 -1.02
C ALA A 257 52.64 -7.19 -0.09
N ILE A 258 53.02 -7.62 1.12
CA ILE A 258 53.74 -6.78 2.07
C ILE A 258 55.13 -6.42 1.55
N ARG A 259 55.84 -7.37 0.92
CA ARG A 259 57.13 -7.08 0.26
C ARG A 259 56.97 -6.04 -0.85
N ASP A 260 55.92 -6.13 -1.63
CA ASP A 260 55.66 -5.18 -2.72
C ASP A 260 55.34 -3.78 -2.20
N ILE A 261 54.55 -3.67 -1.13
CA ILE A 261 54.30 -2.39 -0.43
C ILE A 261 55.62 -1.78 0.07
N VAL A 262 56.46 -2.57 0.76
CA VAL A 262 57.75 -2.08 1.29
C VAL A 262 58.70 -1.63 0.17
N LYS A 263 58.70 -2.32 -0.98
CA LYS A 263 59.48 -1.91 -2.16
C LYS A 263 58.96 -0.58 -2.73
N MET A 264 57.64 -0.43 -2.85
CA MET A 264 57.00 0.79 -3.36
C MET A 264 57.23 2.00 -2.44
N GLU A 265 57.27 1.80 -1.12
CA GLU A 265 57.57 2.84 -0.12
C GLU A 265 59.05 3.30 -0.11
N GLY A 266 59.86 2.91 -1.11
CA GLY A 266 61.29 3.28 -1.22
C GLY A 266 62.23 2.34 -0.45
N GLY A 267 61.79 1.11 -0.20
CA GLY A 267 62.54 0.06 0.51
C GLY A 267 63.92 -0.28 -0.07
N SER A 268 64.22 0.08 -1.32
CA SER A 268 65.51 -0.16 -1.99
C SER A 268 66.66 0.76 -1.56
N SER A 269 66.56 1.43 -0.40
CA SER A 269 67.72 2.15 0.14
C SER A 269 68.81 1.15 0.55
N ILE A 270 69.96 1.25 -0.13
CA ILE A 270 71.15 0.39 -0.09
C ILE A 270 71.75 0.24 1.34
N PHE A 271 71.30 1.06 2.30
CA PHE A 271 71.87 1.16 3.65
C PHE A 271 70.97 0.61 4.79
N GLY A 272 69.79 0.02 4.51
CA GLY A 272 68.88 -0.46 5.57
C GLY A 272 68.47 -1.92 5.44
N ASN A 273 68.43 -2.65 6.57
CA ASN A 273 68.01 -4.06 6.63
C ASN A 273 66.55 -4.23 6.13
N ALA A 274 66.38 -4.90 4.99
CA ALA A 274 65.07 -5.13 4.36
C ALA A 274 64.13 -5.95 5.26
N ASP A 275 64.67 -6.90 6.04
CA ASP A 275 63.87 -7.76 6.92
C ASP A 275 63.26 -6.97 8.08
N SER A 276 64.00 -5.99 8.62
CA SER A 276 63.49 -5.12 9.69
C SER A 276 62.32 -4.26 9.19
N ARG A 277 62.40 -3.76 7.95
CA ARG A 277 61.31 -2.98 7.32
C ARG A 277 60.10 -3.86 7.00
N PHE A 278 60.33 -5.07 6.50
CA PHE A 278 59.28 -6.06 6.26
C PHE A 278 58.56 -6.43 7.56
N TRP A 279 59.29 -6.77 8.62
CA TRP A 279 58.71 -7.09 9.92
C TRP A 279 57.92 -5.93 10.51
N LYS A 280 58.46 -4.71 10.44
CA LYS A 280 57.76 -3.51 10.88
C LYS A 280 56.43 -3.34 10.15
N LYS A 281 56.43 -3.47 8.81
CA LYS A 281 55.20 -3.34 8.02
C LYS A 281 54.21 -4.46 8.29
N TYR A 282 54.69 -5.69 8.48
CA TYR A 282 53.85 -6.81 8.90
C TYR A 282 53.18 -6.52 10.25
N THR A 283 53.92 -6.07 11.27
CA THR A 283 53.34 -5.75 12.58
C THR A 283 52.36 -4.58 12.54
N GLU A 284 52.60 -3.59 11.67
CA GLU A 284 51.69 -2.47 11.42
C GLU A 284 50.36 -2.99 10.84
N LEU A 285 50.41 -3.73 9.73
CA LEU A 285 49.23 -4.28 9.07
C LEU A 285 48.50 -5.31 9.94
N ALA A 286 49.24 -6.17 10.66
CA ALA A 286 48.65 -7.12 11.59
C ALA A 286 47.92 -6.43 12.75
N GLY A 287 48.41 -5.27 13.19
CA GLY A 287 47.75 -4.43 14.19
C GLY A 287 46.43 -3.82 13.71
N GLU A 288 46.21 -3.72 12.40
CA GLU A 288 44.94 -3.27 11.81
C GLU A 288 43.87 -4.37 11.79
N ILE A 289 44.28 -5.65 11.88
CA ILE A 289 43.36 -6.79 11.85
C ILE A 289 42.63 -6.85 13.19
N SER A 290 41.36 -6.46 13.17
CA SER A 290 40.44 -6.57 14.29
C SER A 290 39.19 -7.35 13.88
N GLU A 291 38.42 -7.81 14.86
CA GLU A 291 37.10 -8.39 14.61
C GLU A 291 36.22 -7.42 13.79
N GLY A 292 36.24 -6.14 14.16
CA GLY A 292 35.48 -5.08 13.47
C GLY A 292 35.89 -4.86 12.02
N SER A 293 37.21 -4.89 11.71
CA SER A 293 37.67 -4.74 10.32
C SER A 293 37.30 -5.95 9.47
N ILE A 294 37.42 -7.17 10.01
CA ILE A 294 37.03 -8.41 9.31
C ILE A 294 35.53 -8.41 9.04
N GLN A 295 34.72 -8.07 10.05
CA GLN A 295 33.27 -7.99 9.91
C GLN A 295 32.88 -6.96 8.84
N THR A 296 33.50 -5.78 8.86
CA THR A 296 33.24 -4.71 7.87
C THR A 296 33.59 -5.19 6.46
N ASP A 297 34.77 -5.79 6.25
CA ASP A 297 35.18 -6.29 4.93
C ASP A 297 34.24 -7.38 4.40
N MET A 298 33.76 -8.25 5.28
CA MET A 298 32.82 -9.31 4.92
C MET A 298 31.42 -8.74 4.60
N MET A 299 30.92 -7.79 5.40
CA MET A 299 29.66 -7.10 5.13
C MET A 299 29.73 -6.30 3.82
N ASP A 300 30.83 -5.61 3.55
CA ASP A 300 31.05 -4.88 2.30
C ASP A 300 31.10 -5.82 1.10
N ALA A 301 31.72 -7.00 1.24
CA ALA A 301 31.74 -8.01 0.19
C ALA A 301 30.34 -8.58 -0.12
N VAL A 302 29.54 -8.81 0.92
CA VAL A 302 28.13 -9.23 0.81
C VAL A 302 27.30 -8.14 0.12
N ALA A 303 27.39 -6.90 0.62
CA ALA A 303 26.66 -5.76 0.11
C ALA A 303 26.97 -5.51 -1.36
N GLN A 304 28.26 -5.46 -1.74
CA GLN A 304 28.66 -5.25 -3.13
C GLN A 304 28.07 -6.30 -4.07
N TYR A 305 28.14 -7.58 -3.72
CA TYR A 305 27.61 -8.64 -4.58
C TYR A 305 26.08 -8.56 -4.72
N ALA A 306 25.38 -8.29 -3.61
CA ALA A 306 23.94 -8.10 -3.63
C ALA A 306 23.54 -6.86 -4.47
N GLU A 307 24.28 -5.74 -4.37
CA GLU A 307 24.06 -4.56 -5.21
C GLU A 307 24.24 -4.88 -6.70
N ASP A 308 25.31 -5.58 -7.05
CA ASP A 308 25.61 -5.94 -8.43
C ASP A 308 24.48 -6.78 -9.01
N LEU A 309 23.95 -7.74 -8.24
CA LEU A 309 22.81 -8.56 -8.68
C LEU A 309 21.52 -7.73 -8.83
N MET A 310 21.23 -6.85 -7.87
CA MET A 310 20.02 -6.01 -7.89
C MET A 310 20.03 -4.97 -9.01
N LYS A 311 21.20 -4.47 -9.41
CA LYS A 311 21.35 -3.54 -10.55
C LYS A 311 21.24 -4.25 -11.90
N GLY A 312 20.92 -5.55 -11.93
CA GLY A 312 20.86 -6.34 -13.15
C GLY A 312 22.24 -6.75 -13.65
N GLY A 313 23.20 -6.94 -12.73
CA GLY A 313 24.55 -7.41 -13.02
C GLY A 313 24.50 -8.57 -14.00
N GLN A 314 24.97 -8.27 -15.22
CA GLN A 314 24.99 -9.16 -16.36
C GLN A 314 25.50 -10.55 -15.95
N ARG A 315 24.68 -11.56 -16.18
CA ARG A 315 25.18 -12.87 -16.55
C ARG A 315 25.18 -12.95 -18.06
#